data_AF-A0A6J7UX23-F1
#
_entry.id   AF-A0A6J7UX23-F1
#
_cell.length_a   1.000
_cell.length_b   1.000
_cell.length_c   1.000
_cell.angle_alpha   90.00
_cell.angle_beta   90.00
_cell.angle_gamma   90.00
#
_symmetry.space_group_name_H-M   'P 1'
#
loop_
_entity.id
_entity.type
_entity.pdbx_description
1 polymer ?
#
loop_
_entity_poly.entity_id
_entity_poly.type
_entity_poly.pdbx_seq_one_letter_code
_entity_poly.pdbx_strand_id
1 'polypeptide(L)'
;MFNGAVWVLTPSAHTSDDSFSIAAAMASELGAEVLALAADRHDEVVAVVSHVPHLTASALMGLASERSEEHAVLLRMAAGGFRDMTRIASGHPSIWLDICAENRVAITETLDGLIERLIDMRNVVYDGDRQGLLERLQRAREARANLPVRGIHPTDLAEVRIPILDRPGAAAEIFTLAAELGVNVSSFEVVHSVEGNRGITVLLIDAAAVERYRGGLIARGFRPSVQRLS
;
A
#
# COMPACT_ATOMS: atom_id res chain seq x y z
N MET A 1 16.32 -11.42 -1.28
CA MET A 1 15.02 -11.51 -0.58
C MET A 1 14.81 -10.36 0.39
N PHE A 2 15.81 -10.02 1.22
CA PHE A 2 15.64 -9.05 2.32
C PHE A 2 16.12 -7.61 2.04
N ASN A 3 16.69 -7.34 0.86
CA ASN A 3 17.14 -6.00 0.48
C ASN A 3 16.00 -4.97 0.54
N GLY A 4 16.17 -3.92 1.38
CA GLY A 4 15.17 -2.86 1.60
C GLY A 4 13.91 -3.32 2.35
N ALA A 5 13.92 -4.52 2.93
CA ALA A 5 12.84 -4.99 3.80
C ALA A 5 13.14 -4.61 5.25
N VAL A 6 12.10 -4.27 6.01
CA VAL A 6 12.23 -4.09 7.47
C VAL A 6 12.35 -5.47 8.11
N TRP A 7 13.39 -5.65 8.93
CA TRP A 7 13.57 -6.81 9.78
C TRP A 7 13.46 -6.39 11.24
N VAL A 8 12.40 -6.85 11.92
CA VAL A 8 12.19 -6.53 13.32
C VAL A 8 12.96 -7.51 14.21
N LEU A 9 13.74 -6.99 15.14
CA LEU A 9 14.35 -7.74 16.23
C LEU A 9 13.63 -7.39 17.53
N THR A 10 13.34 -8.40 18.35
CA THR A 10 12.62 -8.25 19.62
C THR A 10 13.52 -8.58 20.82
N PRO A 11 14.54 -7.74 21.12
CA PRO A 11 15.41 -7.99 22.26
C PRO A 11 14.62 -7.95 23.57
N SER A 12 14.99 -8.83 24.49
CA SER A 12 14.45 -8.89 25.85
C SER A 12 15.46 -8.35 26.86
N ALA A 13 15.05 -8.20 28.12
CA ALA A 13 15.98 -7.86 29.21
C ALA A 13 17.13 -8.86 29.41
N HIS A 14 17.01 -10.07 28.84
CA HIS A 14 18.04 -11.12 28.90
C HIS A 14 18.91 -11.18 27.64
N THR A 15 18.61 -10.37 26.62
CA THR A 15 19.40 -10.32 25.39
C THR A 15 20.66 -9.49 25.64
N SER A 16 21.85 -10.09 25.47
CA SER A 16 23.11 -9.36 25.55
C SER A 16 23.33 -8.46 24.33
N ASP A 17 24.06 -7.36 24.52
CA ASP A 17 24.41 -6.44 23.43
C ASP A 17 25.19 -7.15 22.31
N ASP A 18 26.05 -8.10 22.65
CA ASP A 18 26.79 -8.91 21.67
C ASP A 18 25.84 -9.76 20.80
N SER A 19 24.88 -10.44 21.43
CA SER A 19 23.90 -11.28 20.71
C SER A 19 23.01 -10.43 19.80
N PHE A 20 22.56 -9.27 20.28
CA PHE A 20 21.78 -8.33 19.49
C PHE A 20 22.60 -7.81 18.30
N SER A 21 23.85 -7.41 18.53
CA SER A 21 24.74 -6.87 17.50
C SER A 21 25.01 -7.88 16.39
N ILE A 22 25.23 -9.15 16.74
CA ILE A 22 25.42 -10.24 15.77
C ILE A 22 24.16 -10.42 14.90
N ALA A 23 22.98 -10.49 15.53
CA ALA A 23 21.72 -10.66 14.80
C ALA A 23 21.40 -9.46 13.89
N ALA A 24 21.64 -8.24 14.39
CA ALA A 24 21.45 -7.02 13.62
C ALA A 24 22.42 -6.95 12.43
N ALA A 25 23.71 -7.24 12.64
CA ALA A 25 24.70 -7.27 11.57
C ALA A 25 24.34 -8.29 10.49
N MET A 26 23.93 -9.50 10.88
CA MET A 26 23.48 -10.52 9.94
C MET A 26 22.28 -10.04 9.10
N ALA A 27 21.27 -9.45 9.72
CA ALA A 27 20.10 -8.93 9.00
C ALA A 27 20.48 -7.79 8.03
N SER A 28 21.37 -6.89 8.45
CA SER A 28 21.88 -5.81 7.60
C SER A 28 22.76 -6.30 6.44
N GLU A 29 23.59 -7.33 6.64
CA GLU A 29 24.36 -7.96 5.56
C GLU A 29 23.48 -8.59 4.48
N LEU A 30 22.27 -9.03 4.85
CA LEU A 30 21.24 -9.49 3.91
C LEU A 30 20.49 -8.35 3.20
N GLY A 31 20.84 -7.09 3.51
CA GLY A 31 20.27 -5.86 2.97
C GLY A 31 19.02 -5.36 3.68
N ALA A 32 18.68 -5.90 4.86
CA ALA A 32 17.50 -5.49 5.61
C ALA A 32 17.73 -4.21 6.43
N GLU A 33 16.67 -3.44 6.61
CA GLU A 33 16.60 -2.34 7.56
C GLU A 33 16.19 -2.89 8.93
N VAL A 34 17.12 -2.88 9.89
CA VAL A 34 16.88 -3.44 11.22
C VAL A 34 16.09 -2.45 12.08
N LEU A 35 14.99 -2.92 12.67
CA LEU A 35 14.20 -2.20 13.65
C LEU A 35 14.15 -3.00 14.95
N ALA A 36 14.45 -2.38 16.09
CA ALA A 36 14.31 -3.01 17.40
C ALA A 36 13.01 -2.55 18.08
N LEU A 37 12.17 -3.51 18.49
CA LEU A 37 10.93 -3.25 19.24
C LEU A 37 10.78 -4.27 20.37
N ALA A 38 10.07 -3.91 21.43
CA ALA A 38 9.60 -4.92 22.38
C ALA A 38 8.59 -5.86 21.69
N ALA A 39 8.50 -7.11 22.16
CA ALA A 39 7.69 -8.15 21.49
C ALA A 39 6.19 -7.81 21.50
N ASP A 40 5.68 -7.34 22.64
CA ASP A 40 4.31 -6.82 22.80
C ASP A 40 4.04 -5.67 21.81
N ARG A 41 4.97 -4.73 21.69
CA ARG A 41 4.84 -3.61 20.77
C ARG A 41 4.88 -4.04 19.31
N HIS A 42 5.71 -5.03 18.97
CA HIS A 42 5.71 -5.64 17.64
C HIS A 42 4.32 -6.19 17.33
N ASP A 43 3.75 -6.98 18.23
CA ASP A 43 2.47 -7.66 18.06
C ASP A 43 1.31 -6.68 17.87
N GLU A 44 1.26 -5.60 18.66
CA GLU A 44 0.32 -4.49 18.47
C GLU A 44 0.44 -3.85 17.08
N VAL A 45 1.66 -3.56 16.64
CA VAL A 45 1.91 -2.90 15.36
C VAL A 45 1.52 -3.81 14.20
N VAL A 46 1.93 -5.09 14.21
CA VAL A 46 1.60 -6.03 13.12
C VAL A 46 0.12 -6.41 13.10
N ALA A 47 -0.59 -6.34 14.24
CA ALA A 47 -2.04 -6.48 14.24
C ALA A 47 -2.69 -5.43 13.35
N VAL A 48 -2.27 -4.16 13.47
CA VAL A 48 -2.79 -3.03 12.67
C VAL A 48 -2.38 -3.10 11.21
N VAL A 49 -1.10 -3.36 10.92
CA VAL A 49 -0.57 -3.22 9.55
C VAL A 49 -0.55 -4.50 8.72
N SER A 50 -0.82 -5.66 9.33
CA SER A 50 -0.74 -6.97 8.67
C SER A 50 -1.94 -7.87 8.96
N HIS A 51 -2.22 -8.16 10.25
CA HIS A 51 -3.19 -9.21 10.59
C HIS A 51 -4.63 -8.80 10.34
N VAL A 52 -5.06 -7.67 10.90
CA VAL A 52 -6.41 -7.15 10.70
C VAL A 52 -6.69 -6.81 9.23
N PRO A 53 -5.76 -6.22 8.46
CA PRO A 53 -5.93 -6.09 7.01
C PRO A 53 -6.27 -7.41 6.31
N HIS A 54 -5.60 -8.52 6.65
CA HIS A 54 -5.89 -9.82 6.06
C HIS A 54 -7.29 -10.33 6.45
N LEU A 55 -7.65 -10.27 7.73
CA LEU A 55 -8.98 -10.68 8.21
C LEU A 55 -10.10 -9.83 7.60
N THR A 56 -9.87 -8.53 7.45
CA THR A 56 -10.81 -7.58 6.82
C THR A 56 -11.02 -7.91 5.36
N ALA A 57 -9.93 -8.18 4.62
CA ALA A 57 -10.00 -8.59 3.22
C ALA A 57 -10.78 -9.90 3.06
N SER A 58 -10.54 -10.87 3.94
CA SER A 58 -11.24 -12.16 3.95
C SER A 58 -12.73 -12.01 4.27
N ALA A 59 -13.08 -11.19 5.27
CA ALA A 59 -14.48 -10.89 5.60
C ALA A 59 -15.22 -10.17 4.46
N LEU A 60 -14.57 -9.19 3.81
CA LEU A 60 -15.12 -8.49 2.66
C LEU A 60 -15.34 -9.42 1.45
N MET A 61 -14.39 -10.31 1.19
CA MET A 61 -14.52 -11.31 0.13
C MET A 61 -15.63 -12.32 0.45
N GLY A 62 -15.76 -12.76 1.70
CA GLY A 62 -16.86 -13.62 2.17
C GLY A 62 -18.23 -12.98 1.89
N LEU A 63 -18.42 -11.73 2.30
CA LEU A 63 -19.65 -10.96 2.03
C LEU A 63 -19.97 -10.87 0.53
N ALA A 64 -18.96 -10.66 -0.32
CA ALA A 64 -19.15 -10.60 -1.77
C ALA A 64 -19.50 -11.97 -2.36
N SER A 65 -18.88 -13.05 -1.86
CA SER A 65 -19.14 -14.42 -2.29
C SER A 65 -20.58 -14.82 -2.01
N GLU A 66 -21.05 -14.62 -0.78
CA GLU A 66 -22.43 -14.91 -0.35
C GLU A 66 -23.46 -14.19 -1.24
N ARG A 67 -23.24 -12.90 -1.52
CA ARG A 67 -24.15 -12.11 -2.38
C ARG A 67 -24.05 -12.46 -3.87
N SER A 68 -22.95 -13.06 -4.31
CA SER A 68 -22.78 -13.44 -5.71
C SER A 68 -23.62 -14.65 -6.10
N GLU A 69 -24.01 -15.48 -5.12
CA GLU A 69 -24.95 -16.59 -5.31
C GLU A 69 -26.33 -16.07 -5.75
N GLU A 70 -26.72 -14.89 -5.30
CA GLU A 70 -27.96 -14.20 -5.67
C GLU A 70 -27.81 -13.33 -6.92
N HIS A 71 -26.60 -12.81 -7.18
CA HIS A 71 -26.33 -11.83 -8.22
C HIS A 71 -25.02 -12.11 -8.98
N ALA A 72 -25.08 -12.93 -10.04
CA ALA A 72 -23.94 -13.28 -10.89
C ALA A 72 -23.20 -12.08 -11.53
N VAL A 73 -23.83 -10.90 -11.59
CA VAL A 73 -23.23 -9.66 -12.08
C VAL A 73 -22.21 -9.07 -11.09
N LEU A 74 -22.33 -9.35 -9.79
CA LEU A 74 -21.52 -8.76 -8.73
C LEU A 74 -20.02 -9.04 -8.93
N LEU A 75 -19.64 -10.30 -9.15
CA LEU A 75 -18.23 -10.66 -9.39
C LEU A 75 -17.72 -10.17 -10.76
N ARG A 76 -18.61 -9.95 -11.74
CA ARG A 76 -18.23 -9.33 -13.01
C ARG A 76 -17.94 -7.83 -12.85
N MET A 77 -18.62 -7.17 -11.91
CA MET A 77 -18.40 -5.78 -11.55
C MET A 77 -17.30 -5.57 -10.50
N ALA A 78 -16.72 -6.66 -9.97
CA ALA A 78 -15.55 -6.61 -9.08
C ALA A 78 -14.33 -6.08 -9.85
N ALA A 79 -14.26 -4.75 -9.95
CA ALA A 79 -13.23 -3.97 -10.61
C ALA A 79 -11.92 -3.96 -9.79
N GLY A 80 -10.89 -3.29 -10.33
CA GLY A 80 -9.52 -3.27 -9.78
C GLY A 80 -9.46 -3.01 -8.27
N GLY A 81 -10.14 -1.97 -7.78
CA GLY A 81 -10.09 -1.63 -6.34
C GLY A 81 -10.60 -2.72 -5.39
N PHE A 82 -11.64 -3.47 -5.78
CA PHE A 82 -12.08 -4.61 -4.97
C PHE A 82 -11.04 -5.73 -4.99
N ARG A 83 -10.52 -6.07 -6.18
CA ARG A 83 -9.50 -7.10 -6.36
C ARG A 83 -8.22 -6.77 -5.59
N ASP A 84 -7.81 -5.50 -5.57
CA ASP A 84 -6.61 -5.06 -4.87
C ASP A 84 -6.77 -5.15 -3.35
N MET A 85 -7.91 -4.72 -2.82
CA MET A 85 -8.22 -4.84 -1.39
C MET A 85 -8.33 -6.30 -0.94
N THR A 86 -8.94 -7.17 -1.76
CA THR A 86 -9.12 -8.59 -1.42
C THR A 86 -7.98 -9.48 -1.88
N ARG A 87 -6.97 -8.97 -2.57
CA ARG A 87 -5.80 -9.73 -3.06
C ARG A 87 -5.14 -10.55 -1.96
N ILE A 88 -5.01 -9.98 -0.77
CA ILE A 88 -4.34 -10.64 0.36
C ILE A 88 -5.17 -11.79 0.95
N ALA A 89 -6.49 -11.84 0.72
CA ALA A 89 -7.35 -12.94 1.16
C ALA A 89 -7.05 -14.27 0.43
N SER A 90 -6.28 -14.24 -0.67
CA SER A 90 -5.83 -15.46 -1.35
C SER A 90 -4.64 -16.15 -0.67
N GLY A 91 -4.20 -15.67 0.51
CA GLY A 91 -3.15 -16.30 1.30
C GLY A 91 -3.52 -17.72 1.73
N HIS A 92 -2.52 -18.56 1.99
CA HIS A 92 -2.76 -19.94 2.43
C HIS A 92 -3.45 -19.93 3.81
N PRO A 93 -4.64 -20.51 4.00
CA PRO A 93 -5.38 -20.29 5.25
C PRO A 93 -4.71 -20.85 6.51
N SER A 94 -3.94 -21.93 6.40
CA SER A 94 -3.38 -22.62 7.58
C SER A 94 -2.38 -21.76 8.37
N ILE A 95 -1.59 -20.90 7.71
CA ILE A 95 -0.64 -20.02 8.41
C ILE A 95 -1.34 -18.99 9.30
N TRP A 96 -2.58 -18.62 8.95
CA TRP A 96 -3.34 -17.60 9.68
C TRP A 96 -3.97 -18.13 10.95
N LEU A 97 -4.11 -19.46 11.10
CA LEU A 97 -4.63 -20.07 12.32
C LEU A 97 -3.70 -19.79 13.49
N ASP A 98 -2.41 -20.07 13.33
CA ASP A 98 -1.40 -19.89 14.38
C ASP A 98 -1.15 -18.39 14.63
N ILE A 99 -1.08 -17.57 13.59
CA ILE A 99 -0.94 -16.10 13.71
C ILE A 99 -2.07 -15.51 14.57
N CYS A 100 -3.32 -15.90 14.27
CA CYS A 100 -4.48 -15.41 15.01
C CYS A 100 -4.54 -15.96 16.43
N ALA A 101 -4.06 -17.18 16.67
CA ALA A 101 -4.00 -17.76 18.00
C ALA A 101 -2.98 -17.05 18.89
N GLU A 102 -1.76 -16.82 18.39
CA GLU A 102 -0.67 -16.21 19.15
C GLU A 102 -0.89 -14.71 19.39
N ASN A 103 -1.39 -13.97 18.40
CA ASN A 103 -1.62 -12.53 18.54
C ASN A 103 -3.10 -12.16 18.76
N ARG A 104 -3.86 -13.06 19.38
CA ARG A 104 -5.33 -12.93 19.53
C ARG A 104 -5.76 -11.60 20.14
N VAL A 105 -5.11 -11.17 21.22
CA VAL A 105 -5.51 -9.99 22.00
C VAL A 105 -5.39 -8.72 21.16
N ALA A 106 -4.22 -8.44 20.59
CA ALA A 106 -4.03 -7.23 19.79
C ALA A 106 -4.87 -7.25 18.50
N ILE A 107 -5.10 -8.43 17.92
CA ILE A 107 -6.01 -8.60 16.78
C ILE A 107 -7.43 -8.21 17.16
N THR A 108 -7.96 -8.70 18.28
CA THR A 108 -9.33 -8.38 18.70
C THR A 108 -9.50 -6.90 19.02
N GLU A 109 -8.57 -6.30 19.76
CA GLU A 109 -8.61 -4.87 20.07
C GLU A 109 -8.55 -4.00 18.80
N THR A 110 -7.72 -4.40 17.83
CA THR A 110 -7.62 -3.70 16.55
C THR A 110 -8.87 -3.87 15.70
N LEU A 111 -9.49 -5.06 15.71
CA LEU A 111 -10.77 -5.31 15.02
C LEU A 111 -11.89 -4.47 15.63
N ASP A 112 -11.97 -4.36 16.95
CA ASP A 112 -12.97 -3.52 17.62
C ASP A 112 -12.83 -2.06 17.18
N GLY A 113 -11.60 -1.52 17.18
CA GLY A 113 -11.33 -0.17 16.68
C GLY A 113 -11.68 0.02 15.19
N LEU A 114 -11.51 -1.01 14.35
CA LEU A 114 -11.94 -0.96 12.95
C LEU A 114 -13.47 -0.98 12.84
N ILE A 115 -14.15 -1.83 13.61
CA ILE A 115 -15.61 -1.95 13.63
C ILE A 115 -16.23 -0.61 14.03
N GLU A 116 -15.73 0.04 15.07
CA GLU A 116 -16.17 1.38 15.47
C GLU A 116 -16.07 2.39 14.33
N ARG A 117 -14.93 2.41 13.61
CA ARG A 117 -14.74 3.30 12.44
C ARG A 117 -15.69 2.98 11.28
N LEU A 118 -16.01 1.71 11.08
CA LEU A 118 -16.99 1.29 10.06
C LEU A 118 -18.41 1.70 10.45
N ILE A 119 -18.78 1.60 11.73
CA ILE A 119 -20.06 2.08 12.26
C ILE A 119 -20.17 3.59 12.08
N ASP A 120 -19.12 4.35 12.39
CA ASP A 120 -19.07 5.79 12.18
C ASP A 120 -19.27 6.16 10.71
N MET A 121 -18.55 5.50 9.79
CA MET A 121 -18.71 5.72 8.35
C MET A 121 -20.12 5.38 7.87
N ARG A 122 -20.69 4.27 8.37
CA ARG A 122 -22.06 3.86 8.07
C ARG A 122 -23.07 4.91 8.52
N ASN A 123 -22.91 5.50 9.70
CA ASN A 123 -23.80 6.53 10.23
C ASN A 123 -23.72 7.82 9.41
N VAL A 124 -22.50 8.31 9.12
CA VAL A 124 -22.29 9.49 8.26
C VAL A 124 -22.94 9.34 6.89
N VAL A 125 -22.84 8.15 6.27
CA VAL A 125 -23.50 7.86 5.00
C VAL A 125 -25.01 7.80 5.15
N TYR A 126 -25.51 7.14 6.20
CA TYR A 126 -26.95 7.01 6.47
C TYR A 126 -27.62 8.36 6.71
N ASP A 127 -26.96 9.25 7.46
CA ASP A 127 -27.46 10.59 7.79
C ASP A 127 -27.31 11.58 6.63
N GLY A 128 -26.61 11.19 5.55
CA GLY A 128 -26.34 12.06 4.40
C GLY A 128 -25.38 13.22 4.72
N ASP A 129 -24.56 13.09 5.76
CA ASP A 129 -23.58 14.10 6.18
C ASP A 129 -22.40 14.18 5.19
N ARG A 130 -22.59 14.97 4.13
CA ARG A 130 -21.60 15.16 3.06
C ARG A 130 -20.30 15.76 3.58
N GLN A 131 -20.36 16.66 4.56
CA GLN A 131 -19.18 17.35 5.08
C GLN A 131 -18.36 16.39 5.95
N GLY A 132 -19.02 15.70 6.89
CA GLY A 132 -18.36 14.69 7.72
C GLY A 132 -17.79 13.52 6.92
N LEU A 133 -18.42 13.15 5.79
CA LEU A 133 -17.88 12.15 4.88
C LEU A 133 -16.61 12.64 4.18
N LEU A 134 -16.63 13.87 3.64
CA LEU A 134 -15.50 14.46 2.95
C LEU A 134 -14.27 14.54 3.87
N GLU A 135 -14.44 15.00 5.10
CA GLU A 135 -13.36 15.12 6.08
C GLU A 135 -12.73 13.76 6.44
N ARG A 136 -13.53 12.70 6.53
CA ARG A 136 -13.03 11.33 6.79
C ARG A 136 -12.23 10.81 5.60
N LEU A 137 -12.74 10.99 4.39
CA LEU A 137 -12.05 10.57 3.16
C LEU A 137 -10.75 11.35 2.93
N GLN A 138 -10.73 12.65 3.22
CA GLN A 138 -9.52 13.48 3.12
C GLN A 138 -8.45 13.04 4.11
N ARG A 139 -8.81 12.83 5.38
CA ARG A 139 -7.87 12.31 6.39
C ARG A 139 -7.28 10.96 5.99
N ALA A 140 -8.10 10.05 5.45
CA ALA A 140 -7.61 8.76 4.96
C ALA A 140 -6.66 8.92 3.75
N ARG A 141 -6.98 9.83 2.83
CA ARG A 141 -6.13 10.15 1.68
C ARG A 141 -4.78 10.72 2.11
N GLU A 142 -4.76 11.65 3.06
CA GLU A 142 -3.54 12.25 3.61
C GLU A 142 -2.68 11.21 4.34
N ALA A 143 -3.29 10.39 5.21
CA ALA A 143 -2.59 9.32 5.91
C ALA A 143 -1.94 8.33 4.93
N ARG A 144 -2.63 7.98 3.82
CA ARG A 144 -2.07 7.13 2.76
C ARG A 144 -0.94 7.81 2.00
N ALA A 145 -1.08 9.09 1.66
CA ALA A 145 -0.05 9.84 0.93
C ALA A 145 1.26 9.96 1.74
N ASN A 146 1.15 9.96 3.07
CA ASN A 146 2.29 10.04 3.98
C ASN A 146 2.89 8.68 4.35
N LEU A 147 2.41 7.56 3.77
CA LEU A 147 3.06 6.27 3.95
C LEU A 147 4.47 6.32 3.34
N PRO A 148 5.52 5.95 4.10
CA PRO A 148 6.87 5.98 3.57
C PRO A 148 7.01 5.00 2.40
N VAL A 149 7.64 5.47 1.32
CA VAL A 149 8.08 4.59 0.22
C VAL A 149 9.31 3.85 0.72
N ARG A 150 9.34 2.51 0.59
CA ARG A 150 10.44 1.66 1.11
C ARG A 150 11.81 2.26 0.75
N GLY A 151 12.63 2.52 1.78
CA GLY A 151 14.01 3.01 1.64
C GLY A 151 14.19 4.42 1.08
N ILE A 152 13.13 5.24 0.96
CA ILE A 152 13.24 6.62 0.42
C ILE A 152 12.41 7.58 1.26
N HIS A 153 13.04 8.68 1.73
CA HIS A 153 12.33 9.74 2.44
C HIS A 153 11.28 10.40 1.52
N PRO A 154 10.01 10.55 1.96
CA PRO A 154 8.95 11.13 1.12
C PRO A 154 9.28 12.51 0.55
N THR A 155 10.06 13.31 1.28
CA THR A 155 10.52 14.65 0.87
C THR A 155 11.42 14.65 -0.36
N ASP A 156 11.99 13.49 -0.71
CA ASP A 156 12.91 13.34 -1.83
C ASP A 156 12.20 12.82 -3.08
N LEU A 157 10.86 12.71 -3.05
CA LEU A 157 10.07 12.15 -4.13
C LEU A 157 9.10 13.18 -4.74
N ALA A 158 8.78 12.94 -6.00
CA ALA A 158 7.68 13.60 -6.67
C ALA A 158 6.82 12.59 -7.44
N GLU A 159 5.53 12.87 -7.44
CA GLU A 159 4.53 12.15 -8.21
C GLU A 159 4.42 12.76 -9.61
N VAL A 160 4.56 11.93 -10.65
CA VAL A 160 4.39 12.29 -12.05
C VAL A 160 3.21 11.51 -12.61
N ARG A 161 2.14 12.20 -13.00
CA ARG A 161 0.94 11.61 -13.62
C ARG A 161 0.99 11.80 -15.12
N ILE A 162 0.89 10.72 -15.87
CA ILE A 162 1.06 10.69 -17.31
C ILE A 162 -0.20 10.07 -17.92
N PRO A 163 -1.05 10.87 -18.59
CA PRO A 163 -2.14 10.34 -19.38
C PRO A 163 -1.59 9.48 -20.52
N ILE A 164 -2.06 8.24 -20.62
CA ILE A 164 -1.68 7.29 -21.67
C ILE A 164 -2.91 6.74 -22.40
N LEU A 165 -2.69 6.36 -23.66
CA LEU A 165 -3.66 5.57 -24.41
C LEU A 165 -3.48 4.09 -24.08
N ASP A 166 -4.59 3.35 -24.01
CA ASP A 166 -4.55 1.90 -23.84
C ASP A 166 -4.22 1.23 -25.18
N ARG A 167 -2.91 1.20 -25.48
CA ARG A 167 -2.35 0.54 -26.67
C ARG A 167 -1.08 -0.22 -26.30
N PRO A 168 -0.75 -1.30 -27.05
CA PRO A 168 0.53 -1.97 -26.90
C PRO A 168 1.71 -1.00 -26.93
N GLY A 169 2.62 -1.13 -25.98
CA GLY A 169 3.84 -0.32 -25.88
C GLY A 169 3.70 1.04 -25.17
N ALA A 170 2.49 1.50 -24.85
CA ALA A 170 2.31 2.83 -24.23
C ALA A 170 3.07 3.00 -22.90
N ALA A 171 3.00 2.01 -22.01
CA ALA A 171 3.78 2.01 -20.78
C ALA A 171 5.29 1.82 -21.05
N ALA A 172 5.66 0.98 -22.01
CA ALA A 172 7.05 0.71 -22.35
C ALA A 172 7.79 1.97 -22.81
N GLU A 173 7.13 2.85 -23.58
CA GLU A 173 7.69 4.14 -24.00
C GLU A 173 8.09 5.02 -22.79
N ILE A 174 7.27 5.03 -21.74
CA ILE A 174 7.51 5.79 -20.52
C ILE A 174 8.69 5.21 -19.73
N PHE A 175 8.71 3.89 -19.50
CA PHE A 175 9.79 3.25 -18.73
C PHE A 175 11.13 3.24 -19.49
N THR A 176 11.09 3.09 -20.82
CA THR A 176 12.30 3.17 -21.66
C THR A 176 12.91 4.57 -21.56
N LEU A 177 12.07 5.61 -21.62
CA LEU A 177 12.53 6.98 -21.41
C LEU A 177 13.16 7.17 -20.02
N ALA A 178 12.56 6.60 -18.97
CA ALA A 178 13.13 6.69 -17.63
C ALA A 178 14.54 6.08 -17.58
N ALA A 179 14.71 4.90 -18.18
CA ALA A 179 15.99 4.22 -18.27
C ALA A 179 17.03 5.04 -19.08
N GLU A 180 16.65 5.57 -20.24
CA GLU A 180 17.52 6.41 -21.08
C GLU A 180 18.01 7.67 -20.34
N LEU A 181 17.17 8.25 -19.48
CA LEU A 181 17.49 9.45 -18.72
C LEU A 181 18.12 9.17 -17.36
N GLY A 182 18.34 7.91 -17.00
CA GLY A 182 18.86 7.50 -15.70
C GLY A 182 17.93 7.89 -14.54
N VAL A 183 16.62 7.80 -14.74
CA VAL A 183 15.59 8.13 -13.74
C VAL A 183 15.14 6.83 -13.08
N ASN A 184 15.33 6.72 -11.77
CA ASN A 184 14.80 5.61 -11.00
C ASN A 184 13.31 5.81 -10.73
N VAL A 185 12.51 4.76 -10.94
CA VAL A 185 11.07 4.75 -10.65
C VAL A 185 10.84 3.92 -9.39
N SER A 186 10.56 4.61 -8.29
CA SER A 186 10.40 4.01 -6.97
C SER A 186 9.06 3.29 -6.81
N SER A 187 8.02 3.78 -7.49
CA SER A 187 6.70 3.18 -7.52
C SER A 187 6.00 3.54 -8.82
N PHE A 188 5.12 2.67 -9.29
CA PHE A 188 4.23 2.95 -10.41
C PHE A 188 2.85 2.35 -10.20
N GLU A 189 1.83 3.04 -10.70
CA GLU A 189 0.46 2.59 -10.76
C GLU A 189 -0.13 2.96 -12.12
N VAL A 190 -1.00 2.11 -12.68
CA VAL A 190 -1.76 2.43 -13.89
C VAL A 190 -3.24 2.40 -13.54
N VAL A 191 -3.87 3.57 -13.57
CA VAL A 191 -5.30 3.71 -13.34
C VAL A 191 -6.01 3.68 -14.69
N HIS A 192 -6.80 2.65 -14.94
CA HIS A 192 -7.58 2.50 -16.17
C HIS A 192 -8.95 3.19 -16.02
N SER A 193 -9.43 3.85 -17.08
CA SER A 193 -10.82 4.29 -17.15
C SER A 193 -11.73 3.08 -17.37
N VAL A 194 -12.84 3.03 -16.64
CA VAL A 194 -13.85 1.96 -16.75
C VAL A 194 -14.60 2.01 -18.10
N GLU A 195 -14.59 3.15 -18.80
CA GLU A 195 -15.36 3.39 -20.03
C GLU A 195 -14.54 4.00 -21.19
N GLY A 196 -13.26 3.67 -21.34
CA GLY A 196 -12.52 4.08 -22.54
C GLY A 196 -11.08 3.59 -22.65
N ASN A 197 -10.47 3.80 -23.82
CA ASN A 197 -9.07 3.41 -24.12
C ASN A 197 -8.04 4.40 -23.53
N ARG A 198 -8.28 4.90 -22.32
CA ARG A 198 -7.40 5.89 -21.65
C ARG A 198 -7.09 5.44 -20.24
N GLY A 199 -5.81 5.54 -19.87
CA GLY A 199 -5.32 5.34 -18.53
C GLY A 199 -4.48 6.51 -18.06
N ILE A 200 -4.19 6.56 -16.76
CA ILE A 200 -3.20 7.46 -16.19
C ILE A 200 -2.15 6.60 -15.53
N THR A 201 -0.90 6.73 -15.97
CA THR A 201 0.24 6.16 -15.26
C THR A 201 0.70 7.16 -14.21
N VAL A 202 0.75 6.73 -12.95
CA VAL A 202 1.25 7.52 -11.83
C VAL A 202 2.59 6.94 -11.44
N LEU A 203 3.66 7.74 -11.48
CA LEU A 203 5.01 7.33 -11.12
C LEU A 203 5.50 8.13 -9.91
N LEU A 204 6.15 7.47 -8.96
CA LEU A 204 6.96 8.13 -7.94
C LEU A 204 8.43 8.04 -8.36
N ILE A 205 9.07 9.19 -8.49
CA ILE A 205 10.49 9.31 -8.86
C ILE A 205 11.20 10.27 -7.92
N ASP A 206 12.53 10.24 -7.93
CA ASP A 206 13.37 11.21 -7.22
C ASP A 206 13.05 12.64 -7.67
N ALA A 207 12.79 13.53 -6.70
CA ALA A 207 12.49 14.94 -6.89
C ALA A 207 13.58 15.68 -7.70
N ALA A 208 14.83 15.28 -7.58
CA ALA A 208 15.97 15.83 -8.33
C ALA A 208 15.93 15.45 -9.82
N ALA A 209 15.27 14.35 -10.18
CA ALA A 209 15.18 13.83 -11.55
C ALA A 209 13.94 14.34 -12.31
N VAL A 210 12.99 14.97 -11.62
CA VAL A 210 11.66 15.34 -12.14
C VAL A 210 11.70 16.21 -13.37
N GLU A 211 12.42 17.33 -13.35
CA GLU A 211 12.39 18.27 -14.48
C GLU A 211 12.99 17.66 -15.74
N ARG A 212 14.05 16.84 -15.57
CA ARG A 212 14.67 16.08 -16.67
C ARG A 212 13.67 15.11 -17.29
N TYR A 213 12.99 14.35 -16.45
CA TYR A 213 12.04 13.33 -16.88
C TYR A 213 10.80 13.96 -17.53
N ARG A 214 10.24 15.00 -16.91
CA ARG A 214 9.14 15.80 -17.44
C ARG A 214 9.47 16.38 -18.81
N GLY A 215 10.67 16.94 -18.98
CA GLY A 215 11.14 17.45 -20.27
C GLY A 215 11.18 16.36 -21.35
N GLY A 216 11.73 15.19 -21.02
CA GLY A 216 11.77 14.04 -21.93
C GLY A 216 10.38 13.53 -22.33
N LEU A 217 9.43 13.50 -21.39
CA LEU A 217 8.05 13.10 -21.63
C LEU A 217 7.34 14.07 -22.58
N ILE A 218 7.49 15.38 -22.35
CA ILE A 218 6.92 16.42 -23.23
C ILE A 218 7.52 16.33 -24.64
N ALA A 219 8.83 16.11 -24.76
CA ALA A 219 9.49 15.95 -26.05
C ALA A 219 8.96 14.73 -26.85
N ARG A 220 8.47 13.70 -26.16
CA ARG A 220 7.81 12.52 -26.75
C ARG A 220 6.30 12.67 -26.91
N GLY A 221 5.74 13.85 -26.66
CA GLY A 221 4.32 14.16 -26.87
C GLY A 221 3.40 13.82 -25.71
N PHE A 222 3.93 13.38 -24.57
CA PHE A 222 3.13 13.17 -23.36
C PHE A 222 2.79 14.51 -22.67
N ARG A 223 1.75 14.50 -21.84
CA ARG A 223 1.31 15.67 -21.06
C ARG A 223 1.33 15.38 -19.56
N PRO A 224 2.52 15.27 -18.95
CA PRO A 224 2.64 14.93 -17.54
C PRO A 224 2.19 16.09 -16.64
N SER A 225 1.55 15.78 -15.52
CA SER A 225 1.44 16.67 -14.36
C SER A 225 2.34 16.18 -13.23
N VAL A 226 2.85 17.11 -12.42
CA VAL A 226 3.84 16.83 -11.37
C VAL A 226 3.37 17.42 -10.05
N GLN A 227 3.52 16.65 -8.97
CA GLN A 227 3.32 17.10 -7.60
C GLN A 227 4.50 16.64 -6.74
N ARG A 228 5.20 17.57 -6.08
CA ARG A 228 6.20 17.20 -5.06
C ARG A 228 5.50 16.70 -3.81
N LEU A 229 6.02 15.63 -3.21
CA LEU A 229 5.56 15.16 -1.91
C LEU A 229 6.27 15.98 -0.83
N SER A 230 5.53 16.43 0.18
CA SER A 230 5.98 17.30 1.27
C SER A 230 5.81 16.61 2.60
#